data_AF-A0A2A3YKI3-F1
#
_entry.id   AF-A0A2A3YKI3-F1
#
_cell.length_a   1.000
_cell.length_b   1.000
_cell.length_c   1.000
_cell.angle_alpha   90.00
_cell.angle_beta   90.00
_cell.angle_gamma   90.00
#
_symmetry.space_group_name_H-M   'P 1'
#
loop_
_entity.id
_entity.type
_entity.pdbx_description
1 polymer ?
#
loop_
_entity_poly.entity_id
_entity_poly.type
_entity_poly.pdbx_seq_one_letter_code
_entity_poly.pdbx_strand_id
1 'polypeptide(L)'
;MPDSAVPEPGPRRTRSGAVIVGPTVAARYVPGALIGLPLISVLLSPFAGAGLQQWRLGRLRGGHDGLLEQLLSPAWVQLLTGALLLWALFALWAIVPMLVTHRVVHLDEAAGTLTLRKGLRTTDRADISEVDHAVGEAERGSIALIGLRARPRHGEPEDRQWVVQEIGWDARSFDGLRALQTAAGLRPAPPRGVLVRENRRRRIARSNHELAERLGMPWRPQYEHDEEAFRAEFDRVRRVLGGKEEPRPTDPE
;
A
#
# COMPACT_ATOMS: atom_id res chain seq x y z
N MET A 1 -19.29 -1.26 28.80
CA MET A 1 -17.87 -1.59 29.00
C MET A 1 -17.05 -0.62 28.17
N PRO A 2 -16.04 0.07 28.72
CA PRO A 2 -15.20 0.94 27.90
C PRO A 2 -14.42 0.05 26.93
N ASP A 3 -14.59 0.35 25.64
CA ASP A 3 -13.84 -0.25 24.54
C ASP A 3 -12.36 -0.03 24.86
N SER A 4 -11.62 -1.09 25.18
CA SER A 4 -10.17 -1.02 25.37
C SER A 4 -9.59 -0.62 24.02
N ALA A 5 -9.42 0.68 23.80
CA ALA A 5 -8.90 1.23 22.57
C ALA A 5 -7.57 0.53 22.29
N VAL A 6 -7.57 -0.38 21.32
CA VAL A 6 -6.35 -1.00 20.82
C VAL A 6 -5.40 0.16 20.52
N PRO A 7 -4.24 0.26 21.19
CA PRO A 7 -3.37 1.41 21.01
C PRO A 7 -3.06 1.53 19.52
N GLU A 8 -3.37 2.69 18.95
CA GLU A 8 -3.12 2.93 17.54
C GLU A 8 -1.63 2.63 17.26
N PRO A 9 -1.33 1.84 16.22
CA PRO A 9 0.02 1.37 16.00
C PRO A 9 0.95 2.56 15.78
N GLY A 10 2.00 2.67 16.59
CA GLY A 10 3.00 3.74 16.45
C GLY A 10 3.83 3.63 15.16
N PRO A 11 4.58 4.70 14.83
CA PRO A 11 5.44 4.73 13.65
C PRO A 11 6.48 3.62 13.68
N ARG A 12 6.85 3.11 12.49
CA ARG A 12 7.95 2.14 12.38
C ARG A 12 9.28 2.80 12.73
N ARG A 13 10.15 2.05 13.42
CA ARG A 13 11.50 2.48 13.77
C ARG A 13 12.55 1.49 13.26
N THR A 14 13.73 2.01 12.94
CA THR A 14 14.93 1.23 12.68
C THR A 14 15.50 0.67 13.98
N ARG A 15 16.48 -0.25 13.91
CA ARG A 15 17.16 -0.80 15.10
C ARG A 15 17.89 0.28 15.92
N SER A 16 18.29 1.39 15.30
CA SER A 16 18.91 2.53 15.97
C SER A 16 17.90 3.53 16.53
N GLY A 17 16.59 3.24 16.47
CA GLY A 17 15.53 4.09 17.01
C GLY A 17 14.99 5.15 16.05
N ALA A 18 15.64 5.39 14.90
CA ALA A 18 15.18 6.37 13.91
C ALA A 18 13.81 5.97 13.32
N VAL A 19 12.90 6.92 13.24
CA VAL A 19 11.55 6.76 12.67
C VAL A 19 11.62 6.64 11.15
N ILE A 20 10.84 5.72 10.61
CA ILE A 20 10.78 5.44 9.17
C ILE A 20 9.53 6.14 8.61
N VAL A 21 9.73 7.10 7.71
CA VAL A 21 8.67 7.78 6.97
C VAL A 21 8.54 7.11 5.60
N GLY A 22 7.41 6.41 5.40
CA GLY A 22 7.16 5.60 4.21
C GLY A 22 7.13 4.09 4.48
N PRO A 23 6.65 3.30 3.50
CA PRO A 23 6.56 1.86 3.65
C PRO A 23 7.94 1.21 3.60
N THR A 24 8.18 0.18 4.41
CA THR A 24 9.40 -0.63 4.28
C THR A 24 9.25 -1.63 3.12
N VAL A 25 10.39 -2.09 2.58
CA VAL A 25 10.40 -3.14 1.54
C VAL A 25 9.62 -4.36 1.99
N ALA A 26 9.89 -4.84 3.21
CA ALA A 26 9.20 -5.98 3.80
C ALA A 26 7.68 -5.75 3.89
N ALA A 27 7.22 -4.55 4.29
CA ALA A 27 5.79 -4.28 4.46
C ALA A 27 4.99 -4.35 3.15
N ARG A 28 5.60 -4.00 2.00
CA ARG A 28 4.94 -4.13 0.69
C ARG A 28 5.12 -5.52 0.09
N TYR A 29 6.28 -6.13 0.33
CA TYR A 29 6.68 -7.35 -0.35
C TYR A 29 6.12 -8.62 0.31
N VAL A 30 6.15 -8.72 1.64
CA VAL A 30 5.81 -9.94 2.39
C VAL A 30 4.40 -10.47 2.04
N PRO A 31 3.34 -9.66 1.97
CA PRO A 31 2.00 -10.18 1.62
C PRO A 31 1.95 -10.81 0.22
N GLY A 32 2.55 -10.15 -0.78
CA GLY A 32 2.59 -10.67 -2.16
C GLY A 32 3.46 -11.93 -2.27
N ALA A 33 4.59 -11.94 -1.57
CA ALA A 33 5.53 -13.04 -1.56
C ALA A 33 5.00 -14.30 -0.87
N LEU A 34 4.20 -14.16 0.19
CA LEU A 34 3.71 -15.29 0.96
C LEU A 34 2.34 -15.80 0.50
N ILE A 35 1.58 -15.01 -0.25
CA ILE A 35 0.21 -15.38 -0.67
C ILE A 35 0.11 -15.51 -2.18
N GLY A 36 0.49 -14.47 -2.93
CA GLY A 36 0.31 -14.44 -4.38
C GLY A 36 1.33 -15.28 -5.14
N LEU A 37 2.61 -15.10 -4.86
CA LEU A 37 3.69 -15.79 -5.57
C LEU A 37 3.66 -17.32 -5.39
N PRO A 38 3.37 -17.90 -4.21
CA PRO A 38 3.30 -19.34 -4.05
C PRO A 38 2.20 -19.96 -4.90
N LEU A 39 1.03 -19.30 -5.00
CA LEU A 39 -0.08 -19.79 -5.82
C LEU A 39 0.30 -19.87 -7.30
N ILE A 40 0.91 -18.80 -7.84
CA ILE A 40 1.40 -18.78 -9.23
C ILE A 40 2.49 -19.83 -9.44
N SER A 41 3.37 -20.00 -8.47
CA SER A 41 4.49 -20.95 -8.55
C SER A 41 4.02 -22.41 -8.54
N VAL A 42 2.98 -22.72 -7.76
CA VAL A 42 2.33 -24.04 -7.80
C VAL A 42 1.64 -24.26 -9.13
N LEU A 43 0.93 -23.26 -9.66
CA LEU A 43 0.26 -23.35 -10.96
C LEU A 43 1.24 -23.62 -12.11
N LEU A 44 2.42 -23.01 -12.07
CA LEU A 44 3.48 -23.14 -13.07
C LEU A 44 4.48 -24.28 -12.80
N SER A 45 4.35 -24.95 -11.64
CA SER A 45 5.26 -26.03 -11.22
C SER A 45 5.39 -27.19 -12.21
N PRO A 46 4.37 -27.57 -13.02
CA PRO A 46 4.55 -28.63 -14.02
C PRO A 46 5.62 -28.30 -15.07
N PHE A 47 5.76 -27.03 -15.47
CA PHE A 47 6.77 -26.61 -16.44
C PHE A 47 8.18 -26.71 -15.85
N ALA A 48 8.36 -26.22 -14.62
CA ALA A 48 9.63 -26.34 -13.91
C ALA A 48 9.98 -27.80 -13.59
N GLY A 49 8.98 -28.60 -13.21
CA GLY A 49 9.12 -30.04 -12.96
C GLY A 49 9.56 -30.80 -14.20
N ALA A 50 8.97 -30.52 -15.37
CA ALA A 50 9.38 -31.11 -16.64
C ALA A 50 10.84 -30.75 -17.00
N GLY A 51 11.26 -29.50 -16.75
CA GLY A 51 12.65 -29.08 -16.90
C GLY A 51 13.62 -29.83 -15.98
N LEU A 52 13.24 -30.01 -14.70
CA LEU A 52 14.01 -30.79 -13.73
C LEU A 52 14.10 -32.27 -14.14
N GLN A 53 13.02 -32.84 -14.67
CA GLN A 53 12.99 -34.21 -15.17
C GLN A 53 13.92 -34.38 -16.38
N GLN A 54 13.88 -33.44 -17.34
CA GLN A 54 14.76 -33.46 -18.51
C GLN A 54 16.23 -33.32 -18.12
N TRP A 55 16.54 -32.42 -17.18
CA TRP A 55 17.89 -32.26 -16.63
C TRP A 55 18.38 -33.55 -15.96
N ARG A 56 17.56 -34.16 -15.10
CA ARG A 56 17.88 -35.43 -14.43
C ARG A 56 18.15 -36.54 -15.43
N LEU A 57 17.33 -36.68 -16.47
CA LEU A 57 17.55 -37.68 -17.53
C LEU A 57 18.86 -37.44 -18.28
N GLY A 58 19.25 -36.18 -18.51
CA GLY A 58 20.55 -35.82 -19.08
C GLY A 58 21.72 -36.23 -18.19
N ARG A 59 21.61 -36.02 -16.86
CA ARG A 59 22.61 -36.41 -15.86
C ARG A 59 22.79 -37.92 -15.78
N LEU A 60 21.69 -38.67 -15.75
CA LEU A 60 21.69 -40.13 -15.74
C LEU A 60 22.34 -40.71 -17.00
N ARG A 61 22.04 -40.15 -18.18
CA ARG A 61 22.71 -40.53 -19.44
C ARG A 61 24.21 -40.23 -19.43
N GLY A 62 24.63 -39.18 -18.73
CA GLY A 62 26.02 -38.85 -18.48
C GLY A 62 26.67 -39.68 -17.37
N GLY A 63 26.03 -40.76 -16.89
CA GLY A 63 26.57 -41.66 -15.86
C GLY A 63 26.52 -41.13 -14.43
N HIS A 64 25.82 -40.02 -14.18
CA HIS A 64 25.72 -39.45 -12.84
C HIS A 64 24.42 -39.92 -12.17
N ASP A 65 24.56 -40.77 -11.15
CA ASP A 65 23.47 -41.25 -10.30
C ASP A 65 23.76 -40.96 -8.83
N GLY A 66 23.94 -39.67 -8.52
CA GLY A 66 24.21 -39.21 -7.17
C GLY A 66 22.94 -39.11 -6.32
N LEU A 67 23.14 -38.76 -5.04
CA LEU A 67 22.05 -38.56 -4.07
C LEU A 67 21.01 -37.52 -4.55
N LEU A 68 21.44 -36.51 -5.32
CA LEU A 68 20.57 -35.43 -5.79
C LEU A 68 19.64 -35.92 -6.91
N GLU A 69 20.16 -36.75 -7.82
CA GLU A 69 19.40 -37.41 -8.87
C GLU A 69 18.41 -38.46 -8.31
N GLN A 70 18.76 -39.13 -7.21
CA GLN A 70 17.86 -40.05 -6.49
C GLN A 70 16.77 -39.30 -5.72
N LEU A 71 17.11 -38.20 -5.04
CA LEU A 71 16.14 -37.37 -4.31
C LEU A 71 15.11 -36.74 -5.25
N LEU A 72 15.53 -36.32 -6.45
CA LEU A 72 14.66 -35.81 -7.51
C LEU A 72 13.95 -36.92 -8.31
N SER A 73 14.07 -38.19 -7.94
CA SER A 73 13.36 -39.30 -8.60
C SER A 73 11.83 -39.15 -8.55
N PRO A 74 11.21 -38.86 -7.40
CA PRO A 74 9.76 -38.80 -7.30
C PRO A 74 9.20 -37.54 -7.97
N ALA A 75 8.11 -37.69 -8.74
CA ALA A 75 7.48 -36.58 -9.45
C ALA A 75 7.02 -35.45 -8.51
N TRP A 76 6.52 -35.78 -7.32
CA TRP A 76 6.09 -34.77 -6.35
C TRP A 76 7.26 -33.93 -5.82
N VAL A 77 8.47 -34.51 -5.70
CA VAL A 77 9.67 -33.76 -5.31
C VAL A 77 10.08 -32.78 -6.40
N GLN A 78 9.99 -33.20 -7.67
CA GLN A 78 10.28 -32.33 -8.81
C GLN A 78 9.28 -31.17 -8.90
N LEU A 79 7.98 -31.43 -8.69
CA LEU A 79 6.95 -30.39 -8.67
C LEU A 79 7.13 -29.42 -7.50
N LEU A 80 7.40 -29.92 -6.30
CA LEU A 80 7.66 -29.08 -5.13
C LEU A 80 8.91 -28.23 -5.32
N THR A 81 10.00 -28.83 -5.80
CA THR A 81 11.26 -28.13 -6.08
C THR A 81 11.05 -27.09 -7.18
N GLY A 82 10.31 -27.42 -8.24
CA GLY A 82 9.93 -26.50 -9.30
C GLY A 82 9.12 -25.31 -8.78
N ALA A 83 8.13 -25.57 -7.93
CA ALA A 83 7.34 -24.52 -7.27
C ALA A 83 8.22 -23.62 -6.39
N LEU A 84 9.13 -24.18 -5.59
CA LEU A 84 10.02 -23.40 -4.73
C LEU A 84 11.03 -22.56 -5.54
N LEU A 85 11.58 -23.10 -6.62
CA LEU A 85 12.49 -22.39 -7.50
C LEU A 85 11.78 -21.23 -8.23
N LEU A 86 10.59 -21.49 -8.76
CA LEU A 86 9.77 -20.44 -9.39
C LEU A 86 9.38 -19.37 -8.38
N TRP A 87 9.00 -19.78 -7.16
CA TRP A 87 8.68 -18.86 -6.09
C TRP A 87 9.87 -17.97 -5.74
N ALA A 88 11.06 -18.57 -5.53
CA ALA A 88 12.29 -17.84 -5.26
C ALA A 88 12.69 -16.92 -6.42
N LEU A 89 12.49 -17.35 -7.66
CA LEU A 89 12.79 -16.55 -8.85
C LEU A 89 11.86 -15.34 -8.96
N PHE A 90 10.55 -15.53 -8.87
CA PHE A 90 9.59 -14.42 -8.90
C PHE A 90 9.77 -13.49 -7.70
N ALA A 91 10.11 -14.07 -6.55
CA ALA A 91 10.43 -13.34 -5.34
C ALA A 91 11.60 -12.38 -5.56
N LEU A 92 12.71 -12.92 -6.05
CA LEU A 92 13.91 -12.15 -6.36
C LEU A 92 13.62 -11.09 -7.42
N TRP A 93 12.89 -11.47 -8.48
CA TRP A 93 12.54 -10.57 -9.58
C TRP A 93 11.67 -9.39 -9.12
N ALA A 94 10.79 -9.58 -8.15
CA ALA A 94 9.99 -8.50 -7.57
C ALA A 94 10.79 -7.64 -6.56
N ILE A 95 11.67 -8.26 -5.76
CA ILE A 95 12.47 -7.55 -4.75
C ILE A 95 13.48 -6.58 -5.38
N VAL A 96 14.18 -7.00 -6.43
CA VAL A 96 15.28 -6.21 -7.04
C VAL A 96 14.85 -4.82 -7.52
N PRO A 97 13.85 -4.66 -8.41
CA PRO A 97 13.42 -3.35 -8.88
C PRO A 97 12.86 -2.51 -7.73
N MET A 98 12.21 -3.17 -6.76
CA MET A 98 11.71 -2.50 -5.57
C MET A 98 12.87 -1.90 -4.76
N LEU A 99 13.92 -2.66 -4.46
CA LEU A 99 15.09 -2.15 -3.72
C LEU A 99 15.80 -0.98 -4.43
N VAL A 100 15.83 -1.00 -5.77
CA VAL A 100 16.49 0.06 -6.56
C VAL A 100 15.68 1.36 -6.60
N THR A 101 14.35 1.26 -6.59
CA THR A 101 13.44 2.41 -6.74
C THR A 101 12.89 2.93 -5.41
N HIS A 102 12.99 2.13 -4.35
CA HIS A 102 12.46 2.44 -3.04
C HIS A 102 13.14 3.67 -2.43
N ARG A 103 12.32 4.66 -2.06
CA ARG A 103 12.73 5.88 -1.38
C ARG A 103 12.06 5.96 -0.02
N VAL A 104 12.84 6.20 1.02
CA VAL A 104 12.37 6.32 2.40
C VAL A 104 13.15 7.42 3.10
N VAL A 105 12.46 8.15 3.98
CA VAL A 105 13.10 9.13 4.85
C VAL A 105 13.23 8.52 6.24
N HIS A 106 14.44 8.55 6.79
CA HIS A 106 14.67 8.23 8.19
C HIS A 106 14.76 9.53 8.99
N LEU A 107 13.95 9.63 10.02
CA LEU A 107 13.94 10.71 11.00
C LEU A 107 14.66 10.24 12.25
N ASP A 108 15.77 10.90 12.58
CA ASP A 108 16.40 10.77 13.88
C ASP A 108 15.85 11.87 14.80
N GLU A 109 14.92 11.49 15.70
CA GLU A 109 14.29 12.42 16.64
C GLU A 109 15.28 12.97 17.68
N ALA A 110 16.34 12.23 18.01
CA ALA A 110 17.31 12.65 19.01
C ALA A 110 18.30 13.67 18.43
N ALA A 111 18.74 13.46 17.20
CA ALA A 111 19.66 14.36 16.51
C ALA A 111 18.95 15.50 15.75
N GLY A 112 17.63 15.42 15.55
CA GLY A 112 16.88 16.37 14.73
C GLY A 112 17.23 16.30 13.25
N THR A 113 17.72 15.15 12.77
CA THR A 113 18.19 15.01 11.39
C THR A 113 17.30 14.10 10.55
N LEU A 114 17.18 14.45 9.27
CA LEU A 114 16.46 13.70 8.26
C LEU A 114 17.45 13.15 7.24
N THR A 115 17.31 11.87 6.91
CA THR A 115 18.12 11.24 5.86
C THR A 115 17.24 10.57 4.82
N LEU A 116 17.37 11.00 3.55
CA LEU A 116 16.71 10.37 2.42
C LEU A 116 17.57 9.21 1.93
N ARG A 117 16.99 8.01 1.93
CA ARG A 117 17.61 6.80 1.39
C ARG A 117 16.89 6.37 0.12
N LYS A 118 17.68 6.04 -0.91
CA LYS A 118 17.23 5.33 -2.11
C LYS A 118 17.88 3.95 -2.12
N GLY A 119 17.09 2.92 -1.86
CA GLY A 119 17.61 1.58 -1.60
C GLY A 119 18.60 1.58 -0.43
N LEU A 120 19.85 1.19 -0.70
CA LEU A 120 20.93 1.14 0.30
C LEU A 120 21.75 2.43 0.39
N ARG A 121 21.55 3.39 -0.53
CA ARG A 121 22.36 4.61 -0.60
C ARG A 121 21.65 5.78 0.07
N THR A 122 22.37 6.53 0.90
CA THR A 122 21.91 7.86 1.34
C THR A 122 22.04 8.82 0.17
N THR A 123 20.91 9.30 -0.33
CA THR A 123 20.86 10.28 -1.42
C THR A 123 20.97 11.68 -0.86
N ASP A 124 20.38 11.92 0.31
CA ASP A 124 20.27 13.26 0.84
C ASP A 124 20.16 13.32 2.37
N ARG A 125 20.48 14.48 2.95
CA ARG A 125 20.31 14.83 4.36
C ARG A 125 19.77 16.25 4.50
N ALA A 126 18.94 16.46 5.51
CA ALA A 126 18.38 17.75 5.89
C ALA A 126 18.22 17.82 7.41
N ASP A 127 18.16 19.03 7.95
CA ASP A 127 17.77 19.25 9.34
C ASP A 127 16.25 19.33 9.46
N ILE A 128 15.70 18.95 10.60
CA ILE A 128 14.25 19.06 10.82
C ILE A 128 13.75 20.51 10.80
N SER A 129 14.60 21.46 11.22
CA SER A 129 14.32 22.89 11.14
C SER A 129 14.20 23.43 9.72
N GLU A 130 14.68 22.67 8.74
CA GLU A 130 14.57 22.99 7.32
C GLU A 130 13.25 22.51 6.72
N VAL A 131 12.43 21.73 7.44
CA VAL A 131 11.15 21.26 6.93
C VAL A 131 10.15 22.43 6.90
N ASP A 132 9.69 22.77 5.71
CA ASP A 132 8.68 23.79 5.49
C ASP A 132 7.26 23.20 5.54
N HIS A 133 7.05 22.11 4.80
CA HIS A 133 5.79 21.39 4.78
C HIS A 133 6.00 19.88 4.59
N ALA A 134 5.11 19.08 5.16
CA ALA A 134 5.06 17.65 4.97
C ALA A 134 3.60 17.22 4.77
N VAL A 135 3.25 16.83 3.54
CA VAL A 135 1.86 16.52 3.15
C VAL A 135 1.83 15.13 2.53
N GLY A 136 0.79 14.35 2.83
CA GLY A 136 0.59 13.04 2.21
C GLY A 136 -0.85 12.56 2.38
N GLU A 137 -1.34 11.81 1.42
CA GLU A 137 -2.70 11.28 1.44
C GLU A 137 -2.75 9.91 2.12
N ALA A 138 -3.87 9.61 2.79
CA ALA A 138 -4.05 8.36 3.53
C ALA A 138 -4.37 7.12 2.65
N GLU A 139 -4.64 7.33 1.35
CA GLU A 139 -5.03 6.28 0.40
C GLU A 139 -3.84 5.42 -0.05
N ARG A 140 -4.08 4.16 -0.46
CA ARG A 140 -3.03 3.31 -1.02
C ARG A 140 -2.60 3.86 -2.38
N GLY A 141 -1.30 3.78 -2.73
CA GLY A 141 -0.76 4.38 -3.95
C GLY A 141 -0.43 5.86 -3.83
N SER A 142 -0.75 6.51 -2.70
CA SER A 142 -0.51 7.95 -2.53
C SER A 142 0.96 8.28 -2.36
N ILE A 143 1.30 9.53 -2.73
CA ILE A 143 2.62 10.11 -2.50
C ILE A 143 2.58 11.04 -1.28
N ALA A 144 3.70 11.12 -0.58
CA ALA A 144 3.99 12.20 0.36
C ALA A 144 5.06 13.12 -0.22
N LEU A 145 4.85 14.41 0.02
CA LEU A 145 5.72 15.50 -0.36
C LEU A 145 6.27 16.14 0.90
N ILE A 146 7.59 16.22 1.01
CA ILE A 146 8.29 16.89 2.10
C ILE A 146 9.07 18.02 1.46
N GLY A 147 8.60 19.25 1.64
CA GLY A 147 9.28 20.46 1.21
C GLY A 147 10.31 20.89 2.26
N LEU A 148 11.53 21.14 1.81
CA LEU A 148 12.62 21.65 2.60
C LEU A 148 12.92 23.08 2.15
N ARG A 149 13.17 23.98 3.11
CA ARG A 149 13.60 25.35 2.85
C ARG A 149 14.89 25.33 2.03
N ALA A 150 14.87 26.11 0.95
CA ALA A 150 16.00 26.22 0.04
C ALA A 150 17.27 26.61 0.81
N ARG A 151 18.33 25.80 0.68
CA ARG A 151 19.69 26.27 0.95
C ARG A 151 20.20 26.95 -0.31
N PRO A 152 20.70 28.19 -0.25
CA PRO A 152 21.26 28.83 -1.43
C PRO A 152 22.49 28.03 -1.88
N ARG A 153 22.36 27.31 -2.98
CA ARG A 153 23.48 26.66 -3.67
C ARG A 153 23.58 27.34 -5.02
N HIS A 154 24.62 28.14 -5.21
CA HIS A 154 24.83 28.99 -6.40
C HIS A 154 23.80 30.11 -6.63
N GLY A 155 23.30 30.75 -5.57
CA GLY A 155 22.61 32.04 -5.70
C GLY A 155 21.15 32.00 -6.16
N GLU A 156 20.62 30.83 -6.53
CA GLU A 156 19.18 30.62 -6.75
C GLU A 156 18.59 29.78 -5.61
N PRO A 157 17.46 30.18 -5.02
CA PRO A 157 16.73 29.34 -4.08
C PRO A 157 15.99 28.25 -4.86
N GLU A 158 16.58 27.05 -4.94
CA GLU A 158 15.85 25.87 -5.37
C GLU A 158 15.02 25.33 -4.20
N ASP A 159 13.69 25.37 -4.35
CA ASP A 159 12.78 24.66 -3.45
C ASP A 159 13.09 23.17 -3.50
N ARG A 160 13.57 22.66 -2.37
CA ARG A 160 14.07 21.30 -2.29
C ARG A 160 12.95 20.38 -1.83
N GLN A 161 12.41 19.59 -2.73
CA GLN A 161 11.29 18.70 -2.43
C GLN A 161 11.70 17.22 -2.44
N TRP A 162 11.37 16.51 -1.38
CA TRP A 162 11.50 15.07 -1.30
C TRP A 162 10.14 14.39 -1.53
N VAL A 163 10.13 13.40 -2.41
CA VAL A 163 8.94 12.59 -2.72
C VAL A 163 9.10 11.20 -2.12
N VAL A 164 8.21 10.85 -1.20
CA VAL A 164 8.09 9.52 -0.60
C VAL A 164 6.88 8.82 -1.21
N GLN A 165 7.13 7.70 -1.87
CA GLN A 165 6.09 6.94 -2.55
C GLN A 165 5.32 6.07 -1.55
N GLU A 166 4.04 5.84 -1.84
CA GLU A 166 3.20 4.81 -1.18
C GLU A 166 3.00 5.05 0.33
N ILE A 167 2.90 6.32 0.75
CA ILE A 167 2.82 6.68 2.16
C ILE A 167 1.58 6.11 2.85
N GLY A 168 0.46 5.98 2.12
CA GLY A 168 -0.79 5.42 2.62
C GLY A 168 -0.91 3.89 2.53
N TRP A 169 0.19 3.18 2.22
CA TRP A 169 0.22 1.70 2.13
C TRP A 169 -0.32 1.02 3.40
N ASP A 170 0.19 1.44 4.56
CA ASP A 170 -0.23 0.97 5.89
C ASP A 170 -0.23 2.10 6.93
N ALA A 171 -0.84 1.86 8.09
CA ALA A 171 -0.94 2.85 9.17
C ALA A 171 0.44 3.30 9.64
N ARG A 172 1.36 2.37 9.91
CA ARG A 172 2.69 2.68 10.47
C ARG A 172 3.56 3.54 9.56
N SER A 173 3.40 3.46 8.23
CA SER A 173 4.07 4.36 7.27
C SER A 173 3.56 5.78 7.41
N PHE A 174 2.23 5.91 7.48
CA PHE A 174 1.55 7.19 7.62
C PHE A 174 1.81 7.82 8.99
N ASP A 175 1.88 7.02 10.04
CA ASP A 175 2.26 7.49 11.38
C ASP A 175 3.73 7.97 11.42
N GLY A 176 4.60 7.47 10.54
CA GLY A 176 5.92 8.04 10.32
C GLY A 176 5.87 9.47 9.79
N LEU A 177 4.98 9.76 8.84
CA LEU A 177 4.74 11.13 8.35
C LEU A 177 4.18 12.03 9.46
N ARG A 178 3.26 11.52 10.27
CA ARG A 178 2.71 12.25 11.42
C ARG A 178 3.79 12.56 12.46
N ALA A 179 4.69 11.62 12.72
CA ALA A 179 5.83 11.85 13.61
C ALA A 179 6.77 12.93 13.05
N LEU A 180 7.03 12.93 11.74
CA LEU A 180 7.77 14.00 11.07
C LEU A 180 7.09 15.36 11.22
N GLN A 181 5.78 15.45 11.00
CA GLN A 181 5.02 16.69 11.16
C GLN A 181 5.14 17.21 12.60
N THR A 182 4.91 16.35 13.59
CA THR A 182 5.04 16.71 15.01
C THR A 182 6.44 17.21 15.33
N ALA A 183 7.48 16.51 14.88
CA ALA A 183 8.86 16.85 15.18
C ALA A 183 9.31 18.14 14.45
N ALA A 184 8.75 18.45 13.28
CA ALA A 184 8.94 19.71 12.56
C ALA A 184 8.09 20.88 13.13
N GLY A 185 7.31 20.66 14.18
CA GLY A 185 6.41 21.67 14.75
C GLY A 185 5.17 21.96 13.88
N LEU A 186 4.90 21.13 12.88
CA LEU A 186 3.70 21.20 12.05
C LEU A 186 2.52 20.55 12.76
N ARG A 187 1.29 20.95 12.38
CA ARG A 187 0.08 20.27 12.86
C ARG A 187 0.03 18.85 12.27
N PRO A 188 0.10 17.79 13.09
CA PRO A 188 0.07 16.43 12.56
C PRO A 188 -1.29 16.12 11.96
N ALA A 189 -1.29 15.37 10.85
CA ALA A 189 -2.51 14.86 10.24
C ALA A 189 -3.26 13.94 11.23
N PRO A 190 -4.60 13.82 11.11
CA PRO A 190 -5.35 12.80 11.84
C PRO A 190 -4.83 11.39 11.51
N PRO A 191 -5.09 10.40 12.37
CA PRO A 191 -4.73 9.01 12.09
C PRO A 191 -5.29 8.54 10.74
N ARG A 192 -4.53 7.69 10.05
CA ARG A 192 -4.89 7.17 8.71
C ARG A 192 -6.32 6.61 8.69
N GLY A 193 -6.72 5.87 9.73
CA GLY A 193 -8.04 5.27 9.83
C GLY A 193 -9.19 6.28 9.89
N VAL A 194 -8.95 7.49 10.41
CA VAL A 194 -9.94 8.59 10.39
C VAL A 194 -10.09 9.12 8.98
N LEU A 195 -8.96 9.46 8.33
CA LEU A 195 -8.94 10.01 6.97
C LEU A 195 -9.53 9.04 5.92
N VAL A 196 -9.21 7.75 6.03
CA VAL A 196 -9.78 6.72 5.13
C VAL A 196 -11.29 6.59 5.31
N ARG A 197 -11.79 6.63 6.55
CA ARG A 197 -13.24 6.58 6.83
C ARG A 197 -13.94 7.82 6.29
N GLU A 198 -13.37 8.99 6.47
CA GLU A 198 -13.90 10.25 5.94
C GLU A 198 -13.93 10.26 4.41
N ASN A 199 -12.83 9.86 3.74
CA ASN A 199 -12.79 9.75 2.29
C ASN A 199 -13.79 8.71 1.76
N ARG A 200 -13.95 7.58 2.44
CA ARG A 200 -14.95 6.57 2.07
C ARG A 200 -16.37 7.14 2.15
N ARG A 201 -16.70 7.85 3.23
CA ARG A 201 -18.01 8.52 3.40
C ARG A 201 -18.25 9.53 2.27
N ARG A 202 -17.27 10.38 1.97
CA ARG A 202 -17.37 11.36 0.87
C ARG A 202 -17.56 10.70 -0.50
N ARG A 203 -16.86 9.60 -0.78
CA ARG A 203 -17.03 8.83 -2.04
C ARG A 203 -18.43 8.23 -2.16
N ILE A 204 -18.94 7.62 -1.08
CA ILE A 204 -20.30 7.06 -1.05
C ILE A 204 -21.33 8.18 -1.25
N ALA A 205 -21.22 9.28 -0.51
CA ALA A 205 -22.12 10.43 -0.63
C ALA A 205 -22.14 11.00 -2.07
N ARG A 206 -20.96 11.16 -2.69
CA ARG A 206 -20.86 11.59 -4.10
C ARG A 206 -21.52 10.60 -5.07
N SER A 207 -21.24 9.31 -4.91
CA SER A 207 -21.86 8.27 -5.73
C SER A 207 -23.38 8.25 -5.58
N ASN A 208 -23.89 8.43 -4.36
CA ASN A 208 -25.31 8.48 -4.08
C ASN A 208 -25.95 9.73 -4.71
N HIS A 209 -25.25 10.87 -4.67
CA HIS A 209 -25.70 12.10 -5.31
C HIS A 209 -25.82 11.93 -6.83
N GLU A 210 -24.81 11.33 -7.47
CA GLU A 210 -24.83 11.03 -8.91
C GLU A 210 -25.97 10.04 -9.27
N LEU A 211 -26.24 9.06 -8.42
CA LEU A 211 -27.35 8.12 -8.62
C LEU A 211 -28.73 8.79 -8.45
N ALA A 212 -28.87 9.67 -7.47
CA ALA A 212 -30.09 10.42 -7.25
C ALA A 212 -30.39 11.34 -8.45
N GLU A 213 -29.37 12.05 -8.93
CA GLU A 213 -29.46 12.94 -10.09
C GLU A 213 -29.87 12.18 -11.36
N ARG A 214 -29.28 11.00 -11.62
CA ARG A 214 -29.64 10.16 -12.77
C ARG A 214 -31.09 9.68 -12.76
N LEU A 215 -31.67 9.48 -11.58
CA LEU A 215 -33.06 9.07 -11.44
C LEU A 215 -34.02 10.25 -11.24
N GLY A 216 -33.54 11.50 -11.16
CA GLY A 216 -34.38 12.66 -10.84
C GLY A 216 -34.89 12.67 -9.39
N MET A 217 -34.27 11.90 -8.50
CA MET A 217 -34.65 11.80 -7.09
C MET A 217 -34.13 13.04 -6.31
N PRO A 218 -34.99 13.74 -5.54
CA PRO A 218 -34.57 14.92 -4.78
C PRO A 218 -33.62 14.55 -3.64
N TRP A 219 -32.48 15.23 -3.56
CA TRP A 219 -31.48 15.02 -2.51
C TRP A 219 -31.96 15.52 -1.16
N ARG A 220 -31.71 14.75 -0.10
CA ARG A 220 -31.97 15.15 1.30
C ARG A 220 -30.69 15.09 2.13
N PRO A 221 -30.44 16.05 3.04
CA PRO A 221 -29.21 16.09 3.87
C PRO A 221 -28.97 14.83 4.71
N GLN A 222 -30.05 14.14 5.10
CA GLN A 222 -29.99 12.88 5.85
C GLN A 222 -29.26 11.76 5.10
N TYR A 223 -29.29 11.75 3.75
CA TYR A 223 -28.63 10.72 2.93
C TYR A 223 -27.09 10.79 2.97
N GLU A 224 -26.54 11.92 3.41
CA GLU A 224 -25.09 12.08 3.57
C GLU A 224 -24.56 11.33 4.79
N HIS A 225 -25.41 11.09 5.78
CA HIS A 225 -25.05 10.49 7.07
C HIS A 225 -25.66 9.10 7.27
N ASP A 226 -26.78 8.82 6.59
CA ASP A 226 -27.51 7.57 6.66
C ASP A 226 -27.63 6.90 5.26
N GLU A 227 -26.75 5.93 5.03
CA GLU A 227 -26.70 5.17 3.77
C GLU A 227 -27.91 4.23 3.61
N GLU A 228 -28.48 3.73 4.71
CA GLU A 228 -29.64 2.83 4.65
C GLU A 228 -30.90 3.60 4.26
N ALA A 229 -31.07 4.81 4.80
CA ALA A 229 -32.15 5.71 4.41
C ALA A 229 -32.09 6.06 2.91
N PHE A 230 -30.90 6.29 2.36
CA PHE A 230 -30.73 6.51 0.91
C PHE A 230 -31.13 5.28 0.10
N ARG A 231 -30.62 4.09 0.48
CA ARG A 231 -30.92 2.84 -0.24
C ARG A 231 -32.40 2.50 -0.24
N ALA A 232 -33.08 2.65 0.90
CA ALA A 232 -34.51 2.40 1.02
C ALA A 232 -35.34 3.33 0.11
N GLU A 233 -34.98 4.61 0.07
CA GLU A 233 -35.65 5.58 -0.81
C GLU A 233 -35.36 5.30 -2.28
N PHE A 234 -34.09 5.01 -2.62
CA PHE A 234 -33.65 4.70 -3.98
C PHE A 234 -34.33 3.44 -4.53
N ASP A 235 -34.42 2.38 -3.73
CA ASP A 235 -35.14 1.16 -4.12
C ASP A 235 -36.63 1.41 -4.32
N ARG A 236 -37.26 2.29 -3.51
CA ARG A 236 -38.65 2.70 -3.73
C ARG A 236 -38.80 3.43 -5.07
N VAL A 237 -38.00 4.46 -5.33
CA VAL A 237 -38.07 5.23 -6.59
C VAL A 237 -37.86 4.31 -7.79
N ARG A 238 -36.93 3.34 -7.70
CA ARG A 238 -36.74 2.32 -8.74
C ARG A 238 -37.97 1.44 -8.95
N ARG A 239 -38.71 1.08 -7.89
CA ARG A 239 -39.96 0.30 -7.99
C ARG A 239 -41.10 1.13 -8.59
N VAL A 240 -41.18 2.42 -8.25
CA VAL A 240 -42.15 3.36 -8.84
C VAL A 240 -41.91 3.51 -10.34
N LEU A 241 -40.68 3.79 -10.78
CA LEU A 241 -40.31 3.85 -12.19
C LEU A 241 -40.53 2.51 -12.92
N GLY A 242 -40.42 1.39 -12.20
CA GLY A 242 -40.73 0.05 -12.69
C GLY A 242 -42.21 -0.34 -12.66
N GLY A 243 -43.12 0.57 -12.31
CA GLY A 243 -44.58 0.35 -12.27
C GLY A 243 -45.06 -0.61 -11.17
N LYS A 244 -44.23 -0.88 -10.15
CA LYS A 244 -44.54 -1.82 -9.05
C LYS A 244 -45.11 -1.15 -7.81
N GLU A 245 -45.06 0.18 -7.73
CA GLU A 245 -45.47 0.97 -6.57
C GLU A 245 -46.06 2.31 -7.04
N GLU A 246 -47.02 2.89 -6.32
CA GLU A 246 -47.65 4.16 -6.69
C GLU A 246 -46.69 5.35 -6.51
N PRO A 247 -46.60 6.28 -7.50
CA PRO A 247 -45.73 7.46 -7.41
C PRO A 247 -46.21 8.46 -6.36
N ARG A 248 -45.28 9.05 -5.61
CA ARG A 248 -45.56 10.17 -4.71
C ARG A 248 -45.41 11.52 -5.43
N PRO A 249 -45.98 12.61 -4.90
CA PRO A 249 -45.86 13.94 -5.51
C PRO A 249 -44.42 14.48 -5.63
N THR A 250 -43.47 13.91 -4.88
CA THR A 250 -42.05 14.28 -4.92
C THR A 250 -41.19 13.29 -5.70
N ASP A 251 -41.81 12.26 -6.27
CA ASP A 251 -41.12 11.26 -7.07
C ASP A 251 -41.03 11.76 -8.53
N PRO A 252 -39.97 11.40 -9.26
CA PRO A 252 -39.79 11.76 -10.66
C PRO A 252 -40.86 11.10 -11.54
N GLU A 253 -41.39 11.85 -12.53
CA GLU A 253 -42.36 11.38 -13.54
C GLU A 253 -41.73 10.47 -14.60
#